data_AF-G2FLE4-F1
#
_entry.id   AF-G2FLE4-F1
#
_cell.length_a   1.000
_cell.length_b   1.000
_cell.length_c   1.000
_cell.angle_alpha   90.00
_cell.angle_beta   90.00
_cell.angle_gamma   90.00
#
_symmetry.space_group_name_H-M   'P 1'
#
loop_
_entity.id
_entity.type
_entity.pdbx_description
1 polymer ?
#
loop_
_entity_poly.entity_id
_entity_poly.type
_entity_poly.pdbx_seq_one_letter_code
_entity_poly.pdbx_strand_id
1 'polypeptide(L)' 'MRLALNISHYELFGLRDADSSKEDLFHQYGIMRDDYSPKPAYDTFKRLINELGI' A
#
# COMPACT_ATOMS: atom_id res chain seq x y z
N MET A 1 5.24 -2.14 21.98
CA MET A 1 6.30 -2.70 21.11
C MET A 1 6.87 -1.66 20.13
N ARG A 2 6.07 -0.93 19.33
CA ARG A 2 6.59 0.12 18.40
C ARG A 2 7.37 1.26 19.08
N LEU A 3 6.87 1.76 20.21
CA LEU A 3 7.52 2.83 20.98
C LEU A 3 8.92 2.44 21.49
N ALA A 4 9.12 1.16 21.84
CA ALA A 4 10.41 0.66 22.31
C ALA A 4 11.49 0.64 21.20
N LEU A 5 11.08 0.66 19.93
CA LEU A 5 11.96 0.65 18.76
C LEU A 5 12.11 2.05 18.11
N ASN A 6 11.48 3.08 18.68
CA ASN A 6 11.49 4.45 18.15
C ASN A 6 11.04 4.55 16.67
N ILE A 7 10.07 3.72 16.26
CA ILE A 7 9.48 3.79 14.91
C ILE A 7 8.38 4.84 14.91
N SER A 8 8.56 5.89 14.11
CA SER A 8 7.64 7.03 14.05
C SER A 8 6.57 6.89 12.97
N HIS A 9 6.92 6.35 11.80
CA HIS A 9 6.02 6.28 10.65
C HIS A 9 6.21 4.99 9.87
N TYR A 10 5.21 4.66 9.06
CA TYR A 10 5.25 3.64 8.04
C TYR A 10 4.83 4.29 6.71
N GLU A 11 5.59 4.05 5.65
CA GLU A 11 5.28 4.54 4.31
C GLU A 11 5.08 3.34 3.38
N LEU A 12 4.00 3.38 2.61
CA LEU A 12 3.74 2.39 1.58
C LEU A 12 4.56 2.74 0.33
N PHE A 13 5.34 1.79 -0.16
CA PHE A 13 6.24 1.96 -1.30
C PHE A 13 5.56 2.51 -2.56
N GLY A 14 4.32 2.10 -2.86
CA GLY A 14 3.59 2.57 -4.04
C GLY A 14 2.09 2.39 -3.89
N LEU A 15 1.33 3.44 -4.19
CA LEU A 15 -0.13 3.37 -4.15
C LEU A 15 -0.68 2.48 -5.28
N ARG A 16 -0.18 2.66 -6.50
CA ARG A 16 -0.61 1.94 -7.69
C ARG A 16 0.52 1.17 -8.35
N ASP A 17 0.14 0.17 -9.15
CA ASP A 17 1.04 -0.50 -10.07
C ASP A 17 1.69 0.50 -11.03
N ALA A 18 2.89 0.15 -11.49
CA ALA A 18 3.54 0.89 -12.56
C ALA A 18 2.83 0.62 -13.91
N ASP A 19 2.55 -0.66 -14.19
CA ASP A 19 1.84 -1.17 -15.37
C ASP A 19 1.17 -2.52 -15.00
N SER A 20 -0.17 -2.54 -14.94
CA SER A 20 -0.94 -3.73 -14.55
C SER A 20 -1.10 -4.76 -15.68
N SER A 21 -0.65 -4.45 -16.89
CA SER A 21 -0.71 -5.36 -18.05
C SER A 21 0.48 -6.34 -18.11
N LYS A 22 1.56 -6.06 -17.37
CA LYS A 22 2.76 -6.91 -17.33
C LYS A 22 2.59 -8.02 -16.32
N GLU A 23 2.78 -9.28 -16.71
CA GLU A 23 2.76 -10.42 -15.78
C GLU A 23 4.01 -10.51 -14.89
N ASP A 24 5.03 -9.70 -15.19
CA ASP A 24 6.24 -9.62 -14.38
C ASP A 24 5.98 -8.98 -13.01
N LEU A 25 6.56 -9.57 -11.96
CA LEU A 25 6.33 -9.19 -10.57
C LEU A 25 6.81 -7.76 -10.27
N PHE A 26 7.78 -7.23 -11.01
CA PHE A 26 8.37 -5.92 -10.70
C PHE A 26 7.48 -4.73 -11.09
N HIS A 27 6.36 -4.98 -11.76
CA HIS A 27 5.45 -3.93 -12.24
C HIS A 27 4.16 -3.80 -11.42
N GLN A 28 3.87 -4.79 -10.57
CA GLN A 28 2.58 -4.91 -9.87
C GLN A 28 2.67 -4.78 -8.33
N TYR A 29 3.59 -3.95 -7.83
CA TYR A 29 3.78 -3.72 -6.39
C TYR A 29 2.70 -2.87 -5.70
N GLY A 30 1.84 -2.20 -6.47
CA GLY A 30 0.84 -1.30 -5.92
C GLY A 30 -0.31 -2.03 -5.23
N ILE A 31 -0.95 -1.32 -4.29
CA ILE A 31 -2.22 -1.76 -3.69
C ILE A 31 -3.44 -1.41 -4.56
N MET A 32 -3.23 -0.66 -5.64
CA MET A 32 -4.19 -0.36 -6.71
C MET A 32 -3.60 -0.78 -8.06
N ARG A 33 -4.44 -0.98 -9.07
CA ARG A 33 -3.98 -1.08 -10.46
C ARG A 33 -3.48 0.28 -10.96
N ASP A 34 -2.78 0.27 -12.09
CA ASP A 34 -2.28 1.47 -12.76
C ASP A 34 -3.38 2.48 -13.14
N ASP A 35 -4.59 2.00 -13.40
CA ASP A 35 -5.82 2.78 -13.61
C ASP A 35 -6.53 3.23 -12.32
N TYR A 36 -5.91 3.03 -11.15
CA TYR A 36 -6.46 3.30 -9.82
C TYR A 36 -7.69 2.47 -9.44
N SER A 37 -8.00 1.37 -10.14
CA SER A 37 -8.98 0.42 -9.63
C SER A 37 -8.41 -0.30 -8.38
N PRO A 38 -9.22 -0.47 -7.32
CA PRO A 38 -8.72 -0.97 -6.04
C PRO A 38 -8.38 -2.47 -6.10
N LYS A 39 -7.27 -2.87 -5.48
CA LYS A 39 -7.04 -4.27 -5.08
C LYS A 39 -7.50 -4.46 -3.62
N PRO A 40 -7.71 -5.70 -3.13
CA PRO A 40 -8.11 -5.93 -1.74
C PRO A 40 -7.17 -5.31 -0.68
N ALA A 41 -5.89 -5.17 -1.01
CA ALA A 41 -4.91 -4.51 -0.15
C ALA A 41 -5.22 -3.03 0.08
N TYR A 42 -5.83 -2.34 -0.89
CA TYR A 42 -6.23 -0.93 -0.75
C TYR A 42 -7.26 -0.74 0.36
N ASP A 43 -8.30 -1.56 0.38
CA ASP A 43 -9.35 -1.45 1.42
C ASP A 43 -8.80 -1.75 2.81
N THR A 44 -7.87 -2.72 2.90
CA THR A 44 -7.18 -3.02 4.16
C THR A 44 -6.31 -1.86 4.61
N PHE A 45 -5.51 -1.28 3.71
CA PHE A 45 -4.65 -0.14 4.04
C PHE A 45 -5.48 1.08 4.44
N LYS A 46 -6.55 1.39 3.71
CA LYS A 46 -7.49 2.47 4.04
C LYS A 46 -8.11 2.30 5.42
N ARG A 47 -8.55 1.08 5.77
CA ARG A 47 -9.06 0.78 7.12
C ARG A 47 -8.00 1.05 8.19
N LEU A 48 -6.77 0.56 7.99
CA LEU A 48 -5.68 0.75 8.96
C LEU A 48 -5.30 2.21 9.13
N ILE A 49 -5.31 3.01 8.06
CA ILE A 49 -5.11 4.47 8.16
C ILE A 49 -6.24 5.12 8.96
N ASN A 50 -7.50 4.72 8.78
CA ASN A 50 -8.60 5.26 9.59
C ASN A 50 -8.50 4.84 11.07
N GLU A 51 -8.00 3.64 11.36
CA GLU A 51 -7.89 3.12 12.73
C GLU A 51 -6.65 3.62 13.48
N LEU A 52 -5.53 3.84 12.76
CA LEU A 52 -4.20 4.06 13.33
C LEU A 52 -3.51 5.34 12.85
N GLY A 53 -4.06 5.99 11.83
CA GLY A 53 -3.58 7.28 11.34
C GLY A 53 -3.79 8.37 12.39
N ILE A 54 -2.91 9.36 12.37
CA ILE A 54 -2.94 10.53 13.26
C ILE A 54 -3.66 11.66 12.54
#